data_AF-A0A3B8R3A9-F1
#
_entry.id   AF-A0A3B8R3A9-F1
#
_cell.length_a   1.000
_cell.length_b   1.000
_cell.length_c   1.000
_cell.angle_alpha   90.00
_cell.angle_beta   90.00
_cell.angle_gamma   90.00
#
_symmetry.space_group_name_H-M   'P 1'
#
loop_
_entity.id
_entity.type
_entity.pdbx_description
1 polymer ?
#
loop_
_entity_poly.entity_id
_entity_poly.type
_entity_poly.pdbx_seq_one_letter_code
_entity_poly.pdbx_strand_id
1 'polypeptide(L)' 'MLSDLVLNRDTEITQLPWVNDHARGWEIEPFRYIGAKTLQYCAERADADEARLGKPAGLWASLFDA' A
#
# COMPACT_ATOMS: atom_id res chain seq x y z
N MET A 1 7.62 7.10 -24.44
CA MET A 1 8.38 7.20 -23.16
C MET A 1 7.78 8.31 -22.31
N LEU A 2 8.09 8.41 -21.00
CA LEU A 2 7.54 9.45 -20.11
C LEU A 2 7.71 10.87 -20.67
N SER A 3 8.81 11.13 -21.38
CA SER A 3 9.06 12.38 -22.10
C SER A 3 7.94 12.78 -23.05
N ASP A 4 7.32 11.82 -23.73
CA ASP A 4 6.29 12.07 -24.74
C ASP A 4 4.97 12.46 -24.07
N LEU A 5 4.68 11.89 -22.89
CA LEU A 5 3.55 12.31 -22.06
C LEU A 5 3.75 13.72 -21.49
N VAL A 6 4.94 14.01 -20.94
CA VAL A 6 5.25 15.34 -20.39
C VAL A 6 5.22 16.43 -21.46
N LEU A 7 5.63 16.10 -22.69
CA LEU A 7 5.67 17.02 -23.82
C LEU A 7 4.40 17.01 -24.67
N ASN A 8 3.33 16.32 -24.22
CA ASN A 8 2.06 16.15 -24.95
C ASN A 8 2.23 15.74 -26.42
N ARG A 9 3.16 14.82 -26.68
CA ARG A 9 3.40 14.28 -28.03
C ARG A 9 2.49 13.08 -28.27
N ASP A 10 1.85 13.08 -29.43
CA ASP A 10 1.06 11.94 -29.88
C ASP A 10 1.95 10.95 -30.65
N THR A 11 2.15 9.77 -30.07
CA THR A 11 3.02 8.70 -30.58
C THR A 11 2.35 7.34 -30.37
N GLU A 12 2.77 6.32 -31.11
CA GLU A 12 2.20 4.97 -30.99
C GLU A 12 2.23 4.44 -29.54
N ILE A 13 3.29 4.77 -28.78
CA ILE A 13 3.45 4.31 -27.40
C ILE A 13 2.53 5.05 -26.41
N THR A 14 2.12 6.29 -26.68
CA THR A 14 1.21 7.06 -25.82
C THR A 14 -0.26 6.70 -26.06
N GLN A 15 -0.57 6.02 -27.16
CA GLN A 15 -1.91 5.53 -27.51
C GLN A 15 -2.20 4.11 -26.99
N LEU A 16 -1.27 3.52 -26.24
CA LEU A 16 -1.47 2.20 -25.66
C LEU A 16 -2.57 2.24 -24.59
N PRO A 17 -3.40 1.20 -24.48
CA PRO A 17 -4.64 1.24 -23.70
C PRO A 17 -4.44 1.42 -22.19
N TRP A 18 -3.24 1.18 -21.67
CA TRP A 18 -2.91 1.38 -20.25
C TRP A 18 -2.27 2.75 -19.96
N VAL A 19 -2.00 3.57 -20.98
CA VAL A 19 -1.46 4.92 -20.81
C VAL A 19 -2.62 5.86 -20.48
N ASN A 20 -2.47 6.65 -19.42
CA ASN A 20 -3.54 7.50 -18.88
C ASN A 20 -4.83 6.74 -18.53
N ASP A 21 -4.73 5.45 -18.20
CA ASP A 21 -5.89 4.69 -17.75
C ASP A 21 -6.39 5.24 -16.42
N HIS A 22 -7.67 5.61 -16.38
CA HIS A 22 -8.33 6.06 -15.17
C HIS A 22 -8.90 4.85 -14.44
N ALA A 23 -8.16 4.34 -13.47
CA ALA A 23 -8.67 3.35 -12.54
C ALA A 23 -9.97 3.86 -11.91
N ARG A 24 -11.02 3.04 -11.98
CA ARG A 24 -12.30 3.34 -11.30
C ARG A 24 -12.05 3.47 -9.80
N GLY A 25 -12.84 4.28 -9.09
CA GLY A 25 -12.80 4.35 -7.62
C GLY A 25 -13.55 3.15 -7.03
N TRP A 26 -12.82 2.09 -6.64
CA TRP A 26 -13.43 0.81 -6.21
C TRP A 26 -13.72 0.76 -4.70
N GLU A 27 -13.17 1.70 -3.92
CA GLU A 27 -13.35 1.75 -2.46
C GLU A 27 -13.79 3.14 -2.01
N ILE A 28 -14.72 3.20 -1.06
CA ILE A 28 -15.16 4.45 -0.46
C ILE A 28 -14.03 4.97 0.44
N GLU A 29 -13.59 6.21 0.22
CA GLU A 29 -12.33 6.72 0.75
C GLU A 29 -12.17 6.92 2.28
N PRO A 30 -13.16 6.76 3.18
CA PRO A 30 -12.81 6.59 4.58
C PRO A 30 -12.28 5.17 4.90
N PHE A 31 -12.83 4.12 4.30
CA PHE A 31 -12.53 2.74 4.72
C PHE A 31 -11.11 2.31 4.33
N ARG A 32 -10.68 2.64 3.11
CA ARG A 32 -9.32 2.36 2.63
C ARG A 32 -8.26 2.96 3.56
N TYR A 33 -8.47 4.22 3.94
CA TYR A 33 -7.58 4.94 4.84
C TYR A 33 -7.56 4.30 6.24
N ILE A 34 -8.75 4.02 6.80
CA ILE A 34 -8.88 3.40 8.12
C ILE A 34 -8.19 2.03 8.15
N GLY A 35 -8.40 1.19 7.13
CA GLY A 35 -7.76 -0.13 7.06
C GLY A 35 -6.23 -0.02 7.03
N ALA A 36 -5.69 0.79 6.12
CA ALA A 36 -4.24 0.98 6.00
C ALA A 36 -3.60 1.56 7.27
N LYS A 37 -4.24 2.57 7.89
CA LYS A 37 -3.73 3.17 9.13
C LYS A 37 -3.86 2.25 10.34
N THR A 38 -4.93 1.48 10.43
CA THR A 38 -5.10 0.52 11.53
C THR A 38 -4.03 -0.56 11.46
N LEU A 39 -3.75 -1.09 10.27
CA LEU A 39 -2.70 -2.10 10.09
C LEU A 39 -1.31 -1.55 10.44
N GLN A 40 -0.99 -0.34 9.95
CA GLN A 40 0.27 0.34 10.30
C GLN A 40 0.41 0.53 11.81
N TYR A 41 -0.63 1.06 12.47
CA TYR A 41 -0.62 1.30 13.90
C TYR A 41 -0.43 0.00 14.71
N CYS A 42 -1.10 -1.08 14.33
CA CYS A 42 -0.94 -2.38 14.96
C CYS A 42 0.50 -2.92 14.84
N ALA A 43 1.13 -2.74 13.68
CA ALA A 43 2.52 -3.15 13.45
C ALA A 43 3.49 -2.32 14.32
N GLU A 44 3.37 -1.00 14.30
CA GLU A 44 4.20 -0.10 15.12
C GLU A 44 4.07 -0.42 16.62
N ARG A 45 2.85 -0.75 17.08
CA ARG A 45 2.59 -1.16 18.45
C ARG A 45 3.28 -2.47 18.81
N ALA A 46 3.23 -3.46 17.92
CA ALA A 46 3.90 -4.75 18.10
C ALA A 46 5.42 -4.56 18.19
N ASP A 47 6.01 -3.82 17.26
CA ASP A 47 7.46 -3.53 17.26
C ASP A 47 7.90 -2.83 18.55
N ALA A 48 7.12 -1.85 19.04
CA ALA A 48 7.41 -1.15 20.28
C ALA A 48 7.34 -2.06 21.51
N ASP A 49 6.37 -2.98 21.56
CA ASP A 49 6.26 -3.96 22.64
C ASP A 49 7.40 -4.99 22.59
N GLU A 50 7.80 -5.43 21.39
CA GLU A 50 8.97 -6.31 21.18
C GLU A 50 10.28 -5.65 21.60
N ALA A 51 10.51 -4.40 21.20
CA ALA A 51 11.68 -3.62 21.58
C ALA A 51 11.79 -3.42 23.11
N ARG A 52 10.65 -3.29 23.79
CA ARG A 52 10.59 -3.13 25.25
C ARG A 52 10.82 -4.45 25.99
N LEU A 53 10.26 -5.55 25.50
CA LEU A 53 10.23 -6.83 26.21
C LEU A 53 11.33 -7.80 25.78
N GLY A 54 12.02 -7.53 24.66
CA GLY A 54 13.03 -8.42 24.06
C GLY A 54 12.46 -9.79 23.66
N LYS A 55 11.15 -9.87 23.47
CA LYS A 55 10.40 -11.10 23.16
C LYS A 55 9.39 -10.79 22.06
N PRO A 56 9.18 -11.71 21.09
CA PRO A 56 8.22 -11.48 20.02
C PRO A 56 6.81 -11.29 20.56
N ALA A 57 6.00 -10.47 19.88
CA ALA A 57 4.63 -10.19 20.26
C ALA A 57 3.81 -11.50 20.24
N GLY A 58 3.49 -12.00 21.44
CA GLY A 58 3.09 -13.40 21.65
C GLY A 58 1.85 -13.86 20.87
N LEU A 59 0.95 -12.94 20.50
CA LEU A 59 -0.26 -13.27 19.75
C LEU A 59 0.01 -13.61 18.27
N TRP A 60 1.02 -12.99 17.66
CA TRP A 60 1.42 -13.24 16.27
C TRP A 60 2.43 -14.38 16.18
N ALA A 61 3.34 -14.47 17.16
CA ALA A 61 4.29 -15.58 17.25
C ALA A 61 3.57 -16.93 17.29
N SER A 62 2.51 -17.08 18.10
CA SER A 62 1.76 -18.34 18.18
C SER A 62 0.95 -18.68 16.93
N LEU A 63 0.64 -17.70 16.08
CA LEU A 63 -0.10 -17.91 14.82
C LEU A 63 0.81 -18.27 13.64
N PHE A 64 2.07 -17.83 13.65
CA PHE A 64 3.05 -18.14 12.61
C PHE A 64 3.99 -19.31 12.95
N ASP A 65 4.04 -19.79 14.21
CA ASP A 65 4.76 -21.01 14.63
C ASP A 65 3.94 -22.32 14.48
N ALA A 66 2.78 -22.28 13.80
CA ALA A 66 1.91 -23.44 13.56
C ALA A 66 2.25 -24.20 12.27
#